data_AF-A0A842P2K9-F1
#
_entry.id   AF-A0A842P2K9-F1
#
_cell.length_a   1.000
_cell.length_b   1.000
_cell.length_c   1.000
_cell.angle_alpha   90.00
_cell.angle_beta   90.00
_cell.angle_gamma   90.00
#
_symmetry.space_group_name_H-M   'P 1'
#
loop_
_entity.id
_entity.type
_entity.pdbx_description
1 polymer ?
#
loop_
_entity_poly.entity_id
_entity_poly.type
_entity_poly.pdbx_seq_one_letter_code
_entity_poly.pdbx_strand_id
1 'polypeptide(L)' 'MIALNQTKKISVIVMMTAACIGSNYAMLGVLNVKFMDVIVFITGLAFGSSMGMAVGFLSWAIYG' A
#
# COMPACT_ATOMS: atom_id res chain seq x y z
N MET A 1 14.97 -1.18 -11.57
CA MET A 1 14.09 -2.12 -10.84
C MET A 1 14.90 -2.82 -9.78
N ILE A 2 14.52 -2.70 -8.51
CA ILE A 2 15.23 -3.38 -7.42
C ILE A 2 14.97 -4.89 -7.53
N ALA A 3 16.03 -5.69 -7.64
CA ALA A 3 15.95 -7.15 -7.66
C ALA A 3 15.71 -7.66 -6.22
N LEU A 4 14.44 -7.80 -5.83
CA LEU A 4 14.03 -8.36 -4.53
C LEU A 4 13.71 -9.85 -4.65
N ASN A 5 14.15 -10.61 -3.65
CA ASN A 5 13.76 -12.01 -3.47
C ASN A 5 12.25 -12.12 -3.16
N GLN A 6 11.62 -13.26 -3.49
CA GLN A 6 10.16 -13.44 -3.38
C GLN A 6 9.62 -13.11 -1.97
N THR A 7 10.28 -13.57 -0.92
CA THR A 7 9.89 -13.29 0.47
C THR A 7 9.92 -11.80 0.78
N LYS A 8 10.94 -11.07 0.30
CA LYS A 8 11.06 -9.63 0.55
C LYS A 8 9.97 -8.84 -0.20
N LYS A 9 9.59 -9.27 -1.41
CA LYS A 9 8.47 -8.65 -2.15
C LYS A 9 7.18 -8.76 -1.35
N ILE A 10 6.88 -9.94 -0.82
CA ILE A 10 5.69 -10.18 -0.01
C ILE A 10 5.73 -9.31 1.27
N SER A 11 6.87 -9.25 1.96
CA SER A 11 7.01 -8.40 3.15
C SER A 11 6.76 -6.92 2.86
N VAL A 12 7.25 -6.40 1.72
CA VAL A 12 7.01 -5.00 1.31
C VAL A 12 5.53 -4.76 1.03
N ILE A 13 4.87 -5.69 0.31
CA ILE A 13 3.44 -5.60 0.03
C ILE A 13 2.64 -5.55 1.34
N VAL A 14 2.92 -6.47 2.27
CA VAL A 14 2.21 -6.55 3.57
C VAL A 14 2.44 -5.29 4.41
N MET A 15 3.69 -4.83 4.53
CA MET A 15 4.02 -3.62 5.31
C MET A 15 3.32 -2.37 4.76
N MET A 16 3.29 -2.23 3.43
CA MET A 16 2.67 -1.07 2.79
C MET A 16 1.15 -1.11 2.85
N THR A 17 0.55 -2.29 2.70
CA THR A 17 -0.89 -2.50 2.93
C THR A 17 -1.27 -2.18 4.38
N ALA A 18 -0.48 -2.64 5.36
CA ALA A 18 -0.73 -2.33 6.77
C ALA A 18 -0.61 -0.83 7.05
N ALA A 19 0.36 -0.14 6.44
CA ALA A 19 0.48 1.31 6.51
C ALA A 19 -0.72 2.03 5.86
N CYS A 20 -1.18 1.60 4.68
CA CYS A 20 -2.39 2.13 4.03
C CYS A 20 -3.61 2.07 4.95
N ILE A 21 -3.85 0.90 5.55
CA ILE A 21 -5.01 0.66 6.40
C ILE A 21 -4.87 1.43 7.71
N GLY A 22 -3.70 1.36 8.36
CA GLY A 22 -3.40 2.09 9.59
C GLY A 22 -3.57 3.60 9.42
N SER A 23 -3.08 4.18 8.32
CA SER A 23 -3.28 5.59 7.99
C SER A 23 -4.76 5.92 7.75
N ASN A 24 -5.50 5.06 7.04
CA ASN A 24 -6.93 5.27 6.82
C ASN A 24 -7.71 5.31 8.14
N TYR A 25 -7.47 4.34 9.03
CA TYR A 25 -8.13 4.32 10.34
C TYR A 25 -7.65 5.42 11.28
N ALA A 26 -6.36 5.79 11.26
CA ALA A 26 -5.85 6.90 12.06
C ALA A 26 -6.43 8.26 11.64
N MET A 27 -6.71 8.42 10.34
CA MET A 27 -7.27 9.65 9.79
C MET A 27 -8.80 9.71 9.85
N LEU A 28 -9.48 8.71 10.42
CA LEU A 28 -10.90 8.83 10.76
C LEU A 28 -11.19 10.02 11.68
N GLY A 29 -10.22 10.46 12.50
CA GLY A 29 -10.34 11.60 13.41
C GLY A 29 -9.87 12.95 12.85
N VAL A 30 -9.11 12.98 11.76
CA VAL A 30 -8.51 14.20 11.20
C VAL A 30 -8.78 14.21 9.71
N LEU A 31 -9.68 15.12 9.28
CA LEU A 31 -9.93 15.52 7.88
C LEU A 31 -9.77 14.37 6.87
N ASN A 32 -10.90 13.79 6.45
CA ASN A 32 -11.12 12.64 5.54
C ASN A 32 -10.33 12.70 4.19
N VAL A 33 -9.01 12.87 4.26
CA VAL A 33 -8.08 12.94 3.14
C VAL A 33 -7.61 11.52 2.90
N LYS A 34 -8.06 10.93 1.80
CA LYS A 34 -7.85 9.53 1.47
C LYS A 34 -6.42 9.30 0.99
N PHE A 35 -5.48 9.09 1.92
CA PHE A 35 -4.05 8.82 1.60
C PHE A 35 -3.79 7.45 0.94
N MET A 36 -4.81 6.61 0.86
CA MET A 36 -4.75 5.27 0.25
C MET A 36 -4.11 5.29 -1.14
N ASP A 37 -4.60 6.15 -2.03
CA ASP A 37 -4.14 6.18 -3.43
C ASP A 37 -2.68 6.65 -3.52
N VAL A 38 -2.28 7.59 -2.67
CA VAL A 38 -0.90 8.11 -2.62
C VAL A 38 0.09 6.99 -2.27
N ILE A 39 -0.23 6.17 -1.27
CA ILE A 39 0.66 5.08 -0.83
C ILE A 39 0.72 3.96 -1.88
N VAL A 40 -0.40 3.66 -2.55
CA VAL A 40 -0.46 2.70 -3.67
C VAL A 40 0.37 3.18 -4.86
N PHE A 41 0.32 4.47 -5.20
CA PHE A 41 1.14 5.03 -6.27
C PHE A 41 2.63 5.07 -5.92
N ILE A 42 3.00 5.44 -4.69
CA ILE A 42 4.40 5.43 -4.24
C ILE A 42 4.98 4.02 -4.29
N THR A 43 4.21 3.02 -3.88
CA THR A 43 4.65 1.61 -3.94
C THR A 43 4.80 1.12 -5.37
N GLY A 44 3.89 1.48 -6.27
CA GLY A 44 4.00 1.22 -7.71
C GLY A 44 5.22 1.88 -8.36
N LEU A 45 5.53 3.13 -7.98
CA LEU A 45 6.69 3.87 -8.47
C LEU A 45 8.02 3.30 -7.95
N ALA A 46 8.09 2.96 -6.66
CA ALA A 46 9.33 2.50 -6.03
C ALA A 46 9.66 1.03 -6.32
N PHE A 47 8.65 0.15 -6.35
CA PHE A 47 8.84 -1.30 -6.45
C PHE A 47 8.33 -1.90 -7.78
N GLY A 48 7.69 -1.09 -8.62
CA GLY A 48 7.13 -1.49 -9.91
C GLY A 48 5.61 -1.70 -9.86
N SER A 49 4.99 -1.54 -11.03
CA SER A 49 3.52 -1.56 -11.19
C SER A 49 2.86 -2.80 -10.59
N SER A 50 3.46 -3.98 -10.74
CA SER A 50 2.92 -5.24 -10.20
C SER A 50 2.78 -5.24 -8.67
N MET A 51 3.70 -4.62 -7.94
CA MET A 51 3.62 -4.56 -6.47
C MET A 51 2.61 -3.51 -6.01
N GLY A 52 2.58 -2.34 -6.66
CA GLY A 52 1.57 -1.31 -6.35
C GLY A 52 0.15 -1.82 -6.58
N MET A 53 -0.08 -2.55 -7.68
CA MET A 53 -1.39 -3.14 -7.97
C MET A 53 -1.83 -4.14 -6.89
N ALA A 54 -0.91 -4.97 -6.38
CA ALA A 54 -1.20 -5.89 -5.29
C ALA A 54 -1.51 -5.16 -3.96
N VAL A 55 -0.73 -4.13 -3.60
CA VAL A 55 -0.97 -3.32 -2.39
C VAL A 55 -2.33 -2.61 -2.47
N GLY A 56 -2.65 -2.03 -3.63
CA GLY A 56 -3.93 -1.36 -3.86
C GLY A 56 -5.12 -2.32 -3.80
N PHE A 57 -5.00 -3.49 -4.44
CA PHE A 57 -6.03 -4.52 -4.40
C PHE A 57 -6.29 -5.04 -2.98
N LEU A 58 -5.23 -5.35 -2.20
CA LEU A 58 -5.40 -5.77 -0.81
C LEU A 58 -5.97 -4.65 0.06
N SER A 59 -5.51 -3.41 -0.12
CA SER A 59 -6.01 -2.26 0.65
C SER A 59 -7.49 -2.02 0.37
N TRP A 60 -7.92 -2.16 -0.89
CA TRP A 60 -9.33 -2.09 -1.29
C TRP A 60 -10.13 -3.28 -0.78
N ALA A 61 -9.59 -4.50 -0.77
CA ALA A 61 -10.30 -5.65 -0.21
C ALA A 61 -10.58 -5.52 1.30
N ILE A 62 -9.78 -4.74 2.04
CA ILE A 62 -9.92 -4.59 3.49
C ILE A 62 -10.71 -3.33 3.87
N TYR A 63 -10.52 -2.22 3.15
CA TYR A 63 -11.11 -0.92 3.47
C TYR A 63 -12.18 -0.45 2.46
N GLY A 64 -12.24 -1.10 1.30
CA GLY A 64 -13.16 -0.77 0.20
C GLY A 64 -14.59 -1.21 0.42
#